data_AF-A0A6F8Y599-F1
#
_entry.id   AF-A0A6F8Y599-F1
#
_cell.length_a   1.000
_cell.length_b   1.000
_cell.length_c   1.000
_cell.angle_alpha   90.00
_cell.angle_beta   90.00
_cell.angle_gamma   90.00
#
_symmetry.space_group_name_H-M   'P 1'
#
loop_
_entity.id
_entity.type
_entity.pdbx_description
1 polymer ?
#
loop_
_entity_poly.entity_id
_entity_poly.type
_entity_poly.pdbx_seq_one_letter_code
_entity_poly.pdbx_strand_id
1 'polypeptide(L)'
;MREAHRVGRVQFLIRVRDDLNVHEVVPAVDGALLTDLVDVFELAAGMQPAGAAYGGLIPAFFRFGPLDKHFHGRSTSTMGPKTPLLGCECGEWGCWPLTARIAVTERSVTWDAFEQPHRPTRDYAGFGPFRFERRRYDAALEGLCLEIAALEV
;
A
#
# COMPACT_ATOMS: atom_id res chain seq x y z
N MET A 1 9.68 25.68 7.97
CA MET A 1 10.59 25.01 7.03
C MET A 1 9.72 24.25 6.04
N ARG A 2 9.80 24.56 4.75
CA ARG A 2 9.01 23.89 3.70
C ARG A 2 9.81 22.68 3.25
N GLU A 3 9.44 21.48 3.68
CA GLU A 3 9.94 20.27 3.03
C GLU A 3 9.43 20.30 1.59
N ALA A 4 10.36 20.54 0.67
CA ALA A 4 10.08 20.49 -0.76
C ALA A 4 9.52 19.10 -1.08
N HIS A 5 8.45 19.08 -1.87
CA HIS A 5 7.75 17.90 -2.37
C HIS A 5 8.70 16.91 -3.06
N ARG A 6 9.42 16.10 -2.27
CA ARG A 6 10.33 15.08 -2.78
C ARG A 6 9.48 14.05 -3.52
N VAL A 7 9.79 13.89 -4.80
CA VAL A 7 9.22 12.80 -5.60
C VAL A 7 9.98 11.53 -5.24
N GLY A 8 9.30 10.60 -4.59
CA GLY A 8 9.83 9.29 -4.25
C GLY A 8 9.73 8.31 -5.43
N ARG A 9 10.39 7.17 -5.27
CA ARG A 9 10.26 5.99 -6.13
C ARG A 9 9.33 4.98 -5.46
N VAL A 10 8.36 4.47 -6.21
CA VAL A 10 7.55 3.32 -5.78
C VAL A 10 8.10 2.05 -6.40
N GLN A 11 8.02 0.96 -5.66
CA GLN A 11 8.16 -0.42 -6.16
C GLN A 11 7.04 -1.26 -5.53
N PHE A 12 6.64 -2.33 -6.21
CA PHE A 12 5.72 -3.32 -5.66
C PHE A 12 6.47 -4.64 -5.62
N LEU A 13 6.73 -5.14 -4.43
CA LEU A 13 7.49 -6.36 -4.24
C LEU A 13 6.53 -7.52 -4.04
N ILE A 14 6.74 -8.59 -4.80
CA ILE A 14 6.06 -9.85 -4.57
C ILE A 14 6.90 -10.68 -3.61
N ARG A 15 6.28 -11.14 -2.52
CA ARG A 15 6.92 -11.99 -1.53
C ARG A 15 6.16 -13.30 -1.43
N VAL A 16 6.90 -14.39 -1.34
CA VAL A 16 6.33 -15.69 -0.98
C VAL A 16 6.01 -15.64 0.50
N ARG A 17 4.80 -16.09 0.83
CA ARG A 17 4.31 -16.22 2.19
C ARG A 17 4.21 -17.71 2.52
N ASP A 18 5.26 -18.25 3.13
CA ASP A 18 5.47 -19.70 3.27
C ASP A 18 4.39 -20.40 4.10
N ASP A 19 3.84 -19.73 5.12
CA ASP A 19 2.79 -20.27 6.00
C ASP A 19 1.47 -20.54 5.26
N LEU A 20 1.20 -19.79 4.20
CA LEU A 20 -0.02 -19.86 3.41
C LEU A 20 0.21 -20.37 1.98
N ASN A 21 1.48 -20.54 1.58
CA ASN A 21 1.92 -20.91 0.23
C ASN A 21 1.27 -20.02 -0.86
N VAL A 22 1.31 -18.70 -0.64
CA VAL A 22 0.75 -17.69 -1.55
C VAL A 22 1.71 -16.53 -1.73
N HIS A 23 1.45 -15.71 -2.75
CA HIS A 23 2.18 -14.49 -2.99
C HIS A 23 1.45 -13.29 -2.40
N GLU A 24 2.17 -12.47 -1.64
CA GLU A 24 1.70 -11.16 -1.19
C GLU A 24 2.41 -10.04 -1.96
N VAL A 25 1.70 -8.93 -2.16
CA VAL A 25 2.22 -7.71 -2.76
C VAL A 25 2.43 -6.68 -1.65
N VAL A 26 3.68 -6.23 -1.48
CA VAL A 26 4.06 -5.21 -0.51
C VAL A 26 4.62 -4.00 -1.25
N PRO A 27 3.97 -2.83 -1.20
CA PRO A 27 4.55 -1.61 -1.74
C PRO A 27 5.81 -1.19 -0.99
N ALA A 28 6.76 -0.59 -1.69
CA ALA A 28 7.95 0.02 -1.13
C ALA A 28 8.13 1.45 -1.64
N VAL A 29 8.59 2.35 -0.78
CA VAL A 29 8.86 3.76 -1.09
C VAL A 29 10.33 4.05 -0.83
N ASP A 30 11.03 4.54 -1.86
CA ASP A 30 12.47 4.82 -1.81
C ASP A 30 13.31 3.62 -1.31
N GLY A 31 12.84 2.40 -1.58
CA GLY A 31 13.51 1.15 -1.20
C GLY A 31 13.12 0.60 0.18
N ALA A 32 12.34 1.33 0.99
CA ALA A 32 11.81 0.84 2.27
C ALA A 32 10.40 0.27 2.10
N LEU A 33 10.10 -0.89 2.70
CA LEU A 33 8.77 -1.48 2.67
C LEU A 33 7.76 -0.56 3.37
N LEU A 34 6.55 -0.45 2.83
CA LEU A 34 5.51 0.36 3.43
C LEU A 34 5.11 -0.17 4.83
N THR A 35 5.24 -1.49 5.07
CA THR A 35 5.08 -2.13 6.39
C THR A 35 6.08 -1.54 7.40
N ASP A 36 7.35 -1.45 7.02
CA ASP A 36 8.40 -0.96 7.91
C ASP A 36 8.24 0.55 8.15
N LEU A 37 7.85 1.30 7.11
CA LEU A 37 7.61 2.73 7.21
C LEU A 37 6.46 3.04 8.18
N VAL A 38 5.33 2.35 8.06
CA VAL A 38 4.18 2.59 8.95
C VAL A 38 4.49 2.13 10.36
N ASP A 39 5.22 1.03 10.53
CA ASP A 39 5.63 0.54 11.85
C ASP A 39 6.51 1.57 12.57
N VAL A 40 7.55 2.08 11.91
CA VAL A 40 8.44 3.12 12.48
C VAL A 40 7.63 4.36 12.85
N PHE A 41 6.71 4.79 11.98
CA PHE A 41 5.85 5.96 12.24
C PHE A 41 4.94 5.74 13.44
N GLU A 42 4.20 4.64 13.49
CA GLU A 42 3.25 4.34 14.56
C GLU A 42 3.94 4.18 15.91
N LEU A 43 5.10 3.50 15.93
CA LEU A 43 5.92 3.33 17.12
C LEU A 43 6.43 4.68 17.64
N ALA A 44 6.96 5.53 16.76
CA ALA A 44 7.43 6.87 17.13
C ALA A 44 6.28 7.77 17.65
N ALA A 45 5.07 7.59 17.13
CA ALA A 45 3.87 8.29 17.57
C ALA A 45 3.23 7.68 18.83
N GLY A 46 3.76 6.57 19.37
CA GLY A 46 3.23 5.90 20.55
C GLY A 46 1.86 5.25 20.32
N MET A 47 1.49 4.95 19.06
CA MET A 47 0.24 4.27 18.74
C MET A 47 0.30 2.82 19.20
N GLN A 48 -0.80 2.28 19.75
CA GLN A 48 -0.85 0.90 20.22
C GLN A 48 -2.14 0.19 19.74
N PRO A 49 -2.08 -1.09 19.33
CA PRO A 49 -0.85 -1.86 19.06
C PRO A 49 -0.15 -1.36 17.79
N ALA A 50 1.18 -1.30 17.78
CA ALA A 50 1.97 -0.90 16.62
C ALA A 50 3.14 -1.85 16.41
N GLY A 51 3.68 -1.90 15.20
CA GLY A 51 4.76 -2.81 14.83
C GLY A 51 4.24 -4.18 14.42
N ALA A 52 4.72 -4.69 13.28
CA ALA A 52 4.47 -6.02 12.74
C ALA A 52 2.98 -6.40 12.59
N ALA A 53 2.06 -5.44 12.61
CA ALA A 53 0.63 -5.70 12.47
C ALA A 53 0.19 -5.78 11.00
N TYR A 54 0.97 -5.16 10.11
CA TYR A 54 0.66 -5.06 8.69
C TYR A 54 1.36 -6.13 7.87
N GLY A 55 0.62 -6.70 6.92
CA GLY A 55 1.10 -7.63 5.90
C GLY A 55 0.82 -7.10 4.49
N GLY A 56 1.34 -7.79 3.47
CA GLY A 56 1.02 -7.48 2.08
C GLY A 56 -0.43 -7.80 1.72
N LEU A 57 -0.86 -7.30 0.57
CA LEU A 57 -2.13 -7.71 -0.02
C LEU A 57 -1.94 -9.05 -0.74
N ILE A 58 -2.85 -10.00 -0.56
CA ILE A 58 -2.78 -11.33 -1.21
C ILE A 58 -3.84 -11.37 -2.33
N PRO A 59 -3.45 -11.18 -3.61
CA PRO A 59 -4.41 -11.15 -4.72
C PRO A 59 -5.15 -12.48 -4.92
N ALA A 60 -4.53 -13.60 -4.53
CA ALA A 60 -5.14 -14.93 -4.61
C ALA A 60 -6.35 -15.12 -3.67
N PHE A 61 -6.37 -14.40 -2.54
CA PHE A 61 -7.45 -14.53 -1.54
C PHE A 61 -8.56 -13.51 -1.75
N PHE A 62 -8.21 -12.33 -2.27
CA PHE A 62 -9.17 -11.23 -2.39
C PHE A 62 -9.17 -10.62 -3.78
N ARG A 63 -10.38 -10.43 -4.29
CA ARG A 63 -10.59 -9.79 -5.58
C ARG A 63 -10.47 -8.28 -5.44
N PHE A 64 -9.24 -7.76 -5.49
CA PHE A 64 -8.97 -6.33 -5.63
C PHE A 64 -9.30 -5.77 -7.03
N GLY A 65 -9.64 -6.67 -7.98
CA GLY A 65 -9.69 -6.37 -9.40
C GLY A 65 -8.28 -6.31 -10.01
N PRO A 66 -8.13 -5.77 -11.22
CA PRO A 66 -6.82 -5.53 -11.80
C PRO A 66 -5.96 -4.66 -10.87
N LEU A 67 -4.75 -5.12 -10.53
CA LEU A 67 -3.88 -4.44 -9.56
C LEU A 67 -3.49 -3.03 -10.01
N ASP A 68 -3.35 -2.80 -11.31
CA ASP A 68 -3.15 -1.47 -11.88
C ASP A 68 -4.31 -0.52 -11.52
N LYS A 69 -5.56 -0.98 -11.69
CA LYS A 69 -6.75 -0.20 -11.32
C LYS A 69 -6.83 0.02 -9.83
N HIS A 70 -6.52 -1.00 -9.03
CA HIS A 70 -6.51 -0.91 -7.57
C HIS A 70 -5.53 0.17 -7.09
N PHE A 71 -4.26 0.08 -7.49
CA PHE A 71 -3.23 1.05 -7.12
C PHE A 71 -3.34 2.39 -7.87
N HIS A 72 -4.33 2.60 -8.74
CA HIS A 72 -4.75 3.94 -9.20
C HIS A 72 -5.95 4.51 -8.42
N GLY A 73 -6.40 3.82 -7.37
CA GLY A 73 -7.58 4.20 -6.59
C GLY A 73 -8.90 3.96 -7.31
N ARG A 74 -8.94 3.03 -8.27
CA ARG A 74 -10.09 2.75 -9.14
C ARG A 74 -10.69 1.35 -8.96
N SER A 75 -10.32 0.62 -7.89
CA SER A 75 -11.00 -0.64 -7.56
C SER A 75 -12.43 -0.42 -7.07
N THR A 76 -13.24 -1.48 -7.10
CA THR A 76 -14.70 -1.43 -6.88
C THR A 76 -15.11 -0.68 -5.61
N SER A 77 -16.22 0.05 -5.70
CA SER A 77 -16.79 0.90 -4.63
C SER A 77 -17.11 0.20 -3.31
N THR A 78 -17.04 -1.14 -3.27
CA THR A 78 -17.27 -1.97 -2.08
C THR A 78 -16.23 -1.76 -0.97
N MET A 79 -15.04 -1.23 -1.27
CA MET A 79 -13.97 -1.00 -0.28
C MET A 79 -13.96 0.42 0.32
N GLY A 80 -14.94 1.27 -0.03
CA GLY A 80 -15.01 2.65 0.43
C GLY A 80 -14.17 3.62 -0.41
N PRO A 81 -14.03 4.89 0.03
CA PRO A 81 -13.37 5.95 -0.75
C PRO A 81 -11.85 5.90 -0.74
N LYS A 82 -11.25 5.06 0.12
CA LYS A 82 -9.79 4.88 0.24
C LYS A 82 -9.40 3.48 -0.20
N THR A 83 -8.21 3.37 -0.77
CA THR A 83 -7.65 2.13 -1.30
C THR A 83 -6.81 1.45 -0.23
N PRO A 84 -7.06 0.16 0.07
CA PRO A 84 -6.12 -0.65 0.84
C PRO A 84 -4.73 -0.65 0.19
N LEU A 85 -3.69 -0.34 0.95
CA LEU A 85 -2.30 -0.47 0.50
C LEU A 85 -1.58 -1.61 1.21
N LEU A 86 -2.03 -1.96 2.42
CA LEU A 86 -1.58 -3.11 3.21
C LEU A 86 -2.77 -3.82 3.85
N GLY A 87 -2.58 -5.10 4.12
CA GLY A 87 -3.51 -5.95 4.88
C GLY A 87 -2.98 -6.25 6.27
N CYS A 88 -3.56 -7.26 6.93
CA CYS A 88 -3.04 -7.77 8.18
C CYS A 88 -1.92 -8.78 7.96
N GLU A 89 -0.97 -8.85 8.88
CA GLU A 89 0.02 -9.91 8.89
C GLU A 89 -0.60 -11.31 9.00
N CYS A 90 -1.87 -11.48 9.38
CA CYS A 90 -2.56 -12.77 9.38
C CYS A 90 -2.98 -13.26 7.97
N GLY A 91 -2.83 -12.43 6.94
CA GLY A 91 -3.17 -12.75 5.55
C GLY A 91 -4.58 -12.32 5.14
N GLU A 92 -5.44 -11.93 6.09
CA GLU A 92 -6.72 -11.29 5.81
C GLU A 92 -6.54 -9.77 5.73
N TRP A 93 -6.79 -9.17 4.57
CA TRP A 93 -6.56 -7.73 4.40
C TRP A 93 -7.49 -6.90 5.30
N GLY A 94 -8.75 -7.33 5.46
CA GLY A 94 -9.77 -6.58 6.18
C GLY A 94 -9.60 -6.59 7.71
N CYS A 95 -8.74 -7.46 8.25
CA CYS A 95 -8.52 -7.60 9.68
C CYS A 95 -7.75 -6.39 10.26
N TRP A 96 -6.76 -5.88 9.52
CA TRP A 96 -5.93 -4.76 9.93
C TRP A 96 -5.43 -3.94 8.72
N PRO A 97 -6.33 -3.30 7.96
CA PRO A 97 -5.94 -2.63 6.73
C PRO A 97 -5.25 -1.29 7.00
N LEU A 98 -4.23 -0.96 6.21
CA LEU A 98 -3.78 0.41 6.02
C LEU A 98 -4.36 0.91 4.70
N THR A 99 -5.20 1.93 4.76
CA THR A 99 -5.83 2.51 3.58
C THR A 99 -5.30 3.91 3.33
N ALA A 100 -5.30 4.34 2.07
CA ALA A 100 -4.94 5.70 1.69
C ALA A 100 -5.84 6.21 0.56
N ARG A 101 -5.98 7.53 0.46
CA ARG A 101 -6.47 8.13 -0.77
C ARG A 101 -5.36 8.10 -1.80
N ILE A 102 -5.68 7.62 -3.02
CA ILE A 102 -4.78 7.66 -4.16
C ILE A 102 -5.28 8.74 -5.14
N ALA A 103 -4.54 9.85 -5.23
CA ALA A 103 -4.82 10.92 -6.18
C ALA A 103 -3.90 10.79 -7.40
N VAL A 104 -4.49 10.51 -8.56
CA VAL A 104 -3.78 10.38 -9.83
C VAL A 104 -3.99 11.62 -10.68
N THR A 105 -2.91 12.21 -11.15
CA THR A 105 -2.92 13.28 -12.16
C THR A 105 -2.13 12.84 -13.40
N GLU A 106 -2.06 13.71 -14.41
CA GLU A 106 -1.23 13.47 -15.60
C GLU A 106 0.26 13.35 -15.28
N ARG A 107 0.73 13.96 -14.18
CA ARG A 107 2.16 14.07 -13.86
C ARG A 107 2.58 13.34 -12.59
N SER A 108 1.64 13.03 -11.70
CA SER A 108 1.97 12.39 -10.43
C SER A 108 0.89 11.45 -9.92
N VAL A 109 1.31 10.51 -9.09
CA VAL A 109 0.42 9.78 -8.18
C VAL A 109 0.77 10.19 -6.75
N THR A 110 -0.23 10.45 -5.92
CA THR A 110 -0.04 10.81 -4.50
C THR A 110 -0.82 9.85 -3.63
N TRP A 111 -0.16 9.29 -2.62
CA TRP A 111 -0.80 8.56 -1.52
C TRP A 111 -0.84 9.47 -0.30
N ASP A 112 -2.04 9.76 0.19
CA ASP A 112 -2.24 10.60 1.36
C ASP A 112 -3.51 10.21 2.14
N ALA A 113 -3.83 10.98 3.18
CA ALA A 113 -4.98 10.74 4.03
C ALA A 113 -5.04 9.28 4.53
N PHE A 114 -3.88 8.77 4.97
CA PHE A 114 -3.74 7.42 5.50
C PHE A 114 -4.69 7.19 6.69
N GLU A 115 -5.19 5.97 6.80
CA GLU A 115 -6.13 5.59 7.85
C GLU A 115 -6.06 4.08 8.12
N GLN A 116 -6.24 3.75 9.40
CA GLN A 116 -6.57 2.41 9.87
C GLN A 116 -8.06 2.44 10.29
N PRO A 117 -8.98 1.92 9.46
CA PRO A 117 -10.44 1.97 9.69
C PRO A 117 -10.94 1.44 11.04
N HIS A 118 -10.26 0.45 11.62
CA HIS A 118 -10.58 -0.10 12.95
C HIS A 118 -10.00 0.74 14.09
N ARG A 119 -9.23 1.79 13.78
CA ARG A 119 -8.59 2.72 14.73
C ARG A 119 -8.76 4.17 14.26
N PRO A 120 -10.00 4.68 14.16
CA PRO A 120 -10.30 5.97 13.54
C PRO A 120 -9.72 7.18 14.30
N THR A 121 -9.24 7.00 15.54
CA THR A 121 -8.61 8.06 16.33
C THR A 121 -7.11 8.21 16.07
N ARG A 122 -6.50 7.34 15.25
CA ARG A 122 -5.07 7.45 14.90
C ARG A 122 -4.85 8.58 13.90
N ASP A 123 -3.83 9.39 14.16
CA ASP A 123 -3.46 10.51 13.30
C ASP A 123 -2.25 10.16 12.42
N TYR A 124 -2.51 9.94 11.13
CA TYR A 124 -1.47 9.69 10.12
C TYR A 124 -1.09 10.94 9.32
N ALA A 125 -1.45 12.15 9.77
CA ALA A 125 -1.15 13.38 9.04
C ALA A 125 0.35 13.58 8.77
N GLY A 126 1.22 13.04 9.64
CA GLY A 126 2.67 13.09 9.49
C GLY A 126 3.29 11.90 8.74
N PHE A 127 2.52 10.89 8.35
CA PHE A 127 3.06 9.69 7.68
C PHE A 127 3.31 9.89 6.19
N GLY A 128 2.46 10.69 5.54
CA GLY A 128 2.59 11.09 4.15
C GLY A 128 2.55 12.61 4.01
N PRO A 129 2.27 13.14 2.80
CA PRO A 129 1.96 12.41 1.57
C PRO A 129 3.20 11.78 0.92
N PHE A 130 3.04 10.62 0.30
CA PHE A 130 4.03 10.08 -0.63
C PHE A 130 3.66 10.47 -2.06
N ARG A 131 4.61 11.04 -2.80
CA ARG A 131 4.37 11.53 -4.16
C ARG A 131 5.31 10.87 -5.15
N PHE A 132 4.77 10.37 -6.25
CA PHE A 132 5.50 9.65 -7.29
C PHE A 132 5.32 10.34 -8.64
N GLU A 133 6.33 10.21 -9.51
CA GLU A 133 6.21 10.61 -10.91
C GLU A 133 5.32 9.60 -11.65
N ARG A 134 4.37 10.09 -12.45
CA ARG A 134 3.31 9.26 -13.03
C ARG A 134 3.84 8.12 -13.91
N ARG A 135 4.79 8.39 -14.80
CA ARG A 135 5.32 7.38 -15.73
C ARG A 135 6.05 6.26 -14.99
N ARG A 136 6.87 6.60 -13.99
CA ARG A 136 7.58 5.61 -13.16
C ARG A 136 6.61 4.78 -12.32
N TYR A 137 5.55 5.39 -11.79
CA TYR A 137 4.51 4.69 -11.07
C TYR A 137 3.80 3.65 -11.96
N ASP A 138 3.36 4.09 -13.15
CA ASP A 138 2.67 3.22 -14.10
C ASP A 138 3.57 2.08 -14.59
N ALA A 139 4.86 2.33 -14.83
CA ALA A 139 5.84 1.30 -15.19
C ALA A 139 6.06 0.27 -14.05
N ALA A 140 6.07 0.72 -12.78
CA ALA A 140 6.16 -0.20 -11.64
C ALA A 140 4.93 -1.10 -11.52
N LEU A 141 3.74 -0.57 -11.83
CA LEU A 141 2.50 -1.35 -11.88
C LEU A 141 2.46 -2.33 -13.05
N GLU A 142 2.95 -1.92 -14.22
CA GLU A 142 3.08 -2.83 -15.37
C GLU A 142 3.99 -4.02 -15.03
N GLY A 143 5.14 -3.74 -14.41
CA GLY A 143 6.05 -4.78 -13.92
C GLY A 143 5.37 -5.73 -12.93
N LEU A 144 4.65 -5.19 -11.94
CA LEU A 144 3.87 -5.97 -10.98
C LEU A 144 2.86 -6.90 -11.67
N CYS A 145 2.05 -6.36 -12.60
CA CYS A 145 1.01 -7.12 -13.29
C CYS A 145 1.61 -8.26 -14.13
N LEU A 146 2.75 -8.02 -14.80
CA LEU A 146 3.46 -9.05 -15.55
C LEU A 146 4.00 -10.16 -14.64
N GLU A 147 4.57 -9.79 -13.50
CA GLU A 147 5.15 -10.74 -12.55
C GLU A 147 4.06 -11.59 -11.88
N ILE A 148 2.94 -10.99 -11.44
CA ILE A 148 1.78 -11.74 -10.93
C ILE A 148 1.24 -12.71 -11.99
N ALA A 149 1.05 -12.24 -13.23
CA ALA A 149 0.54 -13.09 -14.30
C ALA A 149 1.47 -14.29 -14.59
N ALA A 150 2.79 -14.15 -14.39
CA ALA A 150 3.75 -15.23 -14.54
C ALA A 150 3.72 -16.27 -13.40
N LEU A 151 3.19 -15.89 -12.22
CA LEU A 151 3.08 -16.77 -11.05
C LEU A 151 1.76 -17.56 -11.00
N GLU A 152 0.77 -17.17 -11.82
CA GLU A 152 -0.52 -17.86 -11.95
C GLU A 152 -0.51 -18.95 -13.06
N VAL A 153 0.64 -19.17 -13.71
CA VAL A 153 0.87 -20.20 -14.76
C VAL A 153 1.55 -21.42 -14.17
#